data_AF-A0A960D9E0-F1
#
_entry.id   AF-A0A960D9E0-F1
#
_cell.length_a   1.000
_cell.length_b   1.000
_cell.length_c   1.000
_cell.angle_alpha   90.00
_cell.angle_beta   90.00
_cell.angle_gamma   90.00
#
_symmetry.space_group_name_H-M   'P 1'
#
loop_
_entity.id
_entity.type
_entity.pdbx_description
1 polymer ?
#
loop_
_entity_poly.entity_id
_entity_poly.type
_entity_poly.pdbx_seq_one_letter_code
_entity_poly.pdbx_strand_id
1 'polypeptide(L)' 'ALVKVLEGINRCLPELPGDVRVERNIMGRNLLMHTCAEYERAFAEGSSLPLTSWRAAASGLIDAIVGLWRAPVTRQG' A
#
# COMPACT_ATOMS: atom_id res chain seq x y z
N ALA A 1 -18.44 -5.29 -9.42
CA ALA A 1 -17.05 -5.07 -9.92
C ALA A 1 -16.05 -4.98 -8.77
N LEU A 2 -16.23 -4.08 -7.80
CA LEU A 2 -15.33 -3.89 -6.66
C LEU A 2 -15.09 -5.18 -5.83
N VAL A 3 -16.14 -5.94 -5.53
CA VAL A 3 -16.01 -7.22 -4.78
C VAL A 3 -15.08 -8.20 -5.50
N LYS A 4 -15.19 -8.36 -6.83
CA LYS A 4 -14.30 -9.21 -7.62
C LYS A 4 -12.84 -8.74 -7.60
N VAL A 5 -12.61 -7.42 -7.56
CA VAL A 5 -11.28 -6.83 -7.44
C VAL A 5 -10.70 -7.15 -6.06
N LEU A 6 -11.49 -6.98 -5.00
CA LEU A 6 -11.09 -7.29 -3.64
C LEU A 6 -10.79 -8.79 -3.44
N GLU A 7 -11.61 -9.67 -4.01
CA GLU A 7 -11.36 -11.12 -4.02
C GLU A 7 -10.07 -11.47 -4.79
N GLY A 8 -9.85 -10.82 -5.94
CA GLY A 8 -8.61 -10.99 -6.71
C GLY A 8 -7.39 -10.59 -5.91
N ILE A 9 -7.45 -9.44 -5.23
CA ILE A 9 -6.39 -8.99 -4.33
C ILE A 9 -6.17 -10.01 -3.21
N ASN A 10 -7.24 -10.43 -2.52
CA ASN A 10 -7.15 -11.38 -1.41
C ASN A 10 -6.51 -12.71 -1.83
N ARG A 11 -6.75 -13.20 -3.04
CA ARG A 11 -6.12 -14.43 -3.57
C ARG A 11 -4.64 -14.28 -3.89
N CYS A 12 -4.17 -13.06 -4.18
CA CYS A 12 -2.77 -12.78 -4.46
C CYS A 12 -1.95 -12.51 -3.19
N LEU A 13 -2.61 -12.36 -2.04
CA LEU A 13 -1.94 -12.16 -0.77
C LEU A 13 -1.37 -13.48 -0.26
N PRO A 14 -0.19 -13.46 0.39
CA PRO A 14 0.34 -14.65 1.03
C PRO A 14 -0.61 -15.16 2.11
N GLU A 15 -0.52 -16.46 2.40
CA GLU A 15 -1.18 -17.06 3.55
C GLU A 15 -0.57 -16.46 4.83
N LEU A 16 -1.41 -15.77 5.59
CA LEU A 16 -1.06 -15.04 6.80
C LEU A 16 -2.09 -15.34 7.89
N PRO A 17 -1.67 -15.40 9.18
CA PRO A 17 -2.58 -15.39 10.31
C PRO A 17 -3.62 -14.27 10.21
N GLY A 18 -4.86 -14.55 10.66
CA GLY A 18 -5.99 -13.64 10.47
C GLY A 18 -5.79 -12.26 11.11
N ASP A 19 -5.21 -12.22 12.29
CA ASP A 19 -4.80 -11.01 13.02
C ASP A 19 -3.76 -10.20 12.24
N VAL A 20 -2.71 -10.85 11.74
CA VAL A 20 -1.67 -10.22 10.91
C VAL A 20 -2.26 -9.64 9.63
N ARG A 21 -3.23 -10.33 9.02
CA ARG A 21 -3.95 -9.85 7.83
C ARG A 21 -4.78 -8.61 8.12
N VAL A 22 -5.41 -8.52 9.30
CA VAL A 22 -6.15 -7.33 9.73
C VAL A 22 -5.20 -6.16 9.97
N GLU A 23 -4.10 -6.37 10.71
CA GLU A 23 -3.09 -5.33 10.96
C GLU A 23 -2.52 -4.78 9.65
N ARG A 24 -2.11 -5.66 8.72
CA ARG A 24 -1.55 -5.25 7.42
C ARG A 24 -2.57 -4.57 6.53
N ASN A 25 -3.86 -4.92 6.60
CA ASN A 25 -4.91 -4.19 5.89
C ASN A 25 -5.05 -2.74 6.38
N ILE A 26 -5.00 -2.53 7.69
CA ILE A 26 -5.05 -1.18 8.28
C ILE A 26 -3.84 -0.37 7.81
N MET A 27 -2.64 -0.95 7.92
CA MET A 27 -1.40 -0.29 7.50
C MET A 27 -1.41 0.04 6.00
N GLY A 28 -1.84 -0.91 5.15
CA GLY A 28 -1.92 -0.70 3.69
C GLY A 28 -2.89 0.42 3.29
N ARG A 29 -4.03 0.54 3.99
CA ARG A 29 -4.97 1.65 3.78
C ARG A 29 -4.37 2.99 4.19
N ASN A 30 -3.66 3.03 5.32
CA ASN A 30 -3.00 4.25 5.79
C ASN A 30 -1.90 4.70 4.81
N LEU A 31 -1.08 3.76 4.34
CA LEU A 31 -0.06 4.04 3.31
C LEU A 31 -0.70 4.63 2.06
N LEU A 32 -1.75 3.98 1.52
CA LEU A 32 -2.44 4.47 0.33
C LEU A 32 -2.96 5.91 0.51
N MET A 33 -3.67 6.17 1.61
CA MET A 33 -4.28 7.48 1.85
C MET A 33 -3.25 8.58 2.08
N HIS A 34 -2.28 8.36 2.97
CA HIS A 34 -1.33 9.39 3.35
C HIS A 34 -0.29 9.67 2.26
N THR A 35 0.17 8.63 1.56
CA THR A 35 1.11 8.81 0.44
C THR A 35 0.48 9.62 -0.69
N CYS A 36 -0.77 9.34 -1.09
CA CYS A 36 -1.46 10.14 -2.10
C CYS A 36 -1.62 11.61 -1.67
N ALA A 37 -2.00 11.87 -0.41
CA ALA A 37 -2.14 13.23 0.11
C ALA A 37 -0.81 14.00 0.10
N GLU A 38 0.31 13.35 0.42
CA GLU A 38 1.64 13.96 0.34
C GLU A 38 2.03 14.34 -1.09
N TYR A 39 1.79 13.46 -2.06
CA TYR A 39 2.05 13.75 -3.47
C TYR A 39 1.13 14.83 -4.02
N GLU A 40 -0.17 14.80 -3.71
CA GLU A 40 -1.14 15.84 -4.11
C GLU A 40 -0.70 17.21 -3.64
N ARG A 41 -0.32 17.32 -2.37
CA ARG A 41 0.18 18.57 -1.78
C ARG A 41 1.43 19.06 -2.50
N ALA A 42 2.40 18.19 -2.73
CA ALA A 42 3.64 18.58 -3.40
C ALA A 42 3.44 19.00 -4.85
N PHE A 43 2.57 18.31 -5.60
CA PHE A 43 2.22 18.70 -6.96
C PHE A 43 1.53 20.06 -7.00
N ALA A 44 0.64 20.34 -6.03
CA ALA A 44 -0.02 21.63 -5.91
C ALA A 44 0.97 22.76 -5.55
N GLU A 45 1.96 22.48 -4.71
CA GLU A 45 2.97 23.44 -4.25
C GLU A 45 4.13 23.62 -5.26
N GLY A 46 4.17 22.84 -6.35
CA GLY A 46 5.31 22.83 -7.29
C GLY A 46 6.62 22.30 -6.67
N SER A 47 6.51 21.57 -5.56
CA SER A 47 7.65 21.01 -4.84
C SER A 47 8.25 19.84 -5.61
N SER A 48 9.58 19.82 -5.76
CA SER A 48 10.29 18.69 -6.36
C SER A 48 10.38 17.53 -5.37
N LEU A 49 9.27 16.85 -5.09
CA LEU A 49 9.36 15.51 -4.52
C LEU A 49 10.21 14.63 -5.47
N PRO A 50 10.92 13.61 -4.95
CA PRO A 50 11.80 12.76 -5.76
C PRO A 50 11.06 12.00 -6.88
N LEU A 51 9.72 11.93 -6.82
CA LEU A 51 8.88 11.31 -7.85
C LEU A 51 8.17 12.42 -8.64
N THR A 52 8.77 12.81 -9.76
CA THR A 52 8.31 13.89 -10.65
C THR A 52 7.04 13.55 -11.44
N SER A 53 6.36 12.43 -11.16
CA SER A 53 5.10 12.06 -11.80
C SER A 53 4.24 11.13 -10.95
N TRP A 54 2.92 11.20 -11.16
CA TRP A 54 1.94 10.27 -10.58
C TRP A 54 2.24 8.81 -10.88
N ARG A 55 2.80 8.51 -12.06
CA ARG A 55 3.18 7.14 -12.43
C ARG A 55 4.29 6.61 -11.52
N ALA A 56 5.30 7.43 -11.25
CA ALA A 56 6.41 7.05 -10.39
C ALA A 56 5.95 6.90 -8.92
N ALA A 57 5.09 7.79 -8.44
CA ALA A 57 4.44 7.68 -7.13
C ALA A 57 3.62 6.40 -7.00
N ALA A 58 2.81 6.06 -8.00
CA ALA A 58 2.03 4.83 -8.01
C ALA A 58 2.91 3.58 -7.95
N SER A 59 4.00 3.52 -8.74
CA SER A 59 4.93 2.38 -8.72
C SER A 59 5.57 2.20 -7.34
N GLY A 60 6.10 3.27 -6.73
CA GLY A 60 6.72 3.19 -5.40
C GLY A 60 5.72 2.78 -4.30
N LEU A 61 4.49 3.28 -4.38
CA LEU A 61 3.42 2.90 -3.44
C LEU A 61 3.00 1.43 -3.60
N ILE A 62 2.91 0.94 -4.84
CA ILE A 62 2.64 -0.49 -5.11
C ILE A 62 3.75 -1.34 -4.50
N ASP A 63 5.02 -1.00 -4.72
CA ASP A 63 6.16 -1.76 -4.19
C ASP A 63 6.16 -1.78 -2.65
N ALA A 64 5.87 -0.64 -2.01
CA ALA A 64 5.76 -0.53 -0.55
C ALA A 64 4.62 -1.40 0.01
N ILE A 65 3.43 -1.36 -0.62
CA ILE A 65 2.27 -2.18 -0.21
C ILE A 65 2.57 -3.67 -0.41
N VAL A 66 3.20 -4.04 -1.53
CA VAL A 66 3.64 -5.43 -1.77
C VAL A 66 4.67 -5.87 -0.72
N GLY A 67 5.64 -5.01 -0.40
CA GLY A 67 6.63 -5.26 0.66
C GLY A 67 5.99 -5.49 2.02
N LEU A 68 5.01 -4.66 2.40
CA LEU A 68 4.21 -4.83 3.60
C LEU A 68 3.53 -6.21 3.65
N TRP A 69 2.92 -6.63 2.53
CA TRP A 69 2.25 -7.93 2.45
C TRP A 69 3.21 -9.12 2.47
N ARG A 70 4.40 -8.99 1.87
CA ARG A 70 5.40 -10.07 1.77
C ARG A 70 6.36 -10.12 2.96
N ALA A 71 6.33 -9.15 3.86
CA ALA A 71 7.19 -9.12 5.04
C ALA A 71 7.03 -10.40 5.88
N PRO A 72 8.12 -10.95 6.44
CA PRO A 72 8.02 -12.12 7.32
C PRO A 72 7.20 -11.79 8.58
N VAL A 73 6.47 -12.77 9.10
CA VAL A 73 5.80 -12.65 10.39
C VAL A 73 6.81 -13.00 11.48
N THR A 74 7.17 -12.02 12.31
CA THR A 74 8.22 -12.18 13.33
C THR A 74 7.67 -12.32 14.75
N ARG A 75 6.40 -11.97 15.00
CA ARG A 75 5.76 -12.24 16.30
C ARG A 75 5.45 -13.72 16.37
N GLN A 76 6.07 -14.42 17.32
CA GLN A 76 5.61 -15.73 17.75
C GLN A 76 4.31 -15.54 18.52
N GLY A 77 3.27 -16.31 18.18
CA GLY A 77 2.06 -16.41 18.98
C GLY A 77 2.33 -17.00 20.36
#